data_AF-A0A183U832-F1
#
_entry.id   AF-A0A183U832-F1
#
_cell.length_a   1.000
_cell.length_b   1.000
_cell.length_c   1.000
_cell.angle_alpha   90.00
_cell.angle_beta   90.00
_cell.angle_gamma   90.00
#
_symmetry.space_group_name_H-M   'P 1'
#
loop_
_entity.id
_entity.type
_entity.pdbx_description
1 polymer ?
#
loop_
_entity_poly.entity_id
_entity_poly.type
_entity_poly.pdbx_seq_one_letter_code
_entity_poly.pdbx_strand_id
1 'polypeptide(L)'
;MQRYDIGERRKGATYTTSLQVVPFEILLIISAIASPILAALTSFAMIGWLGIPYNSIMSLTPVLVLGIGVDDAFLLLHSWRRNQEEICVAMRMSNVIGEIGPSISITSITNVLAFGVG
;
A
#
# COMPACT_ATOMS: atom_id res chain seq x y z
N MET A 1 -26.71 2.19 37.07
CA MET A 1 -26.28 3.54 36.62
C MET A 1 -24.75 3.71 36.65
N GLN A 2 -23.95 2.69 36.28
CA GLN A 2 -22.48 2.71 36.45
C GLN A 2 -21.76 1.91 35.35
N ARG A 3 -22.26 2.02 34.11
CA ARG A 3 -21.65 1.45 32.91
C ARG A 3 -21.46 2.48 31.79
N TYR A 4 -21.87 3.74 32.02
CA TYR A 4 -21.85 4.80 31.00
C TYR A 4 -20.57 5.66 31.05
N ASP A 5 -19.91 5.80 32.20
CA ASP A 5 -18.72 6.67 32.35
C ASP A 5 -17.38 6.06 31.88
N ILE A 6 -17.32 4.76 31.55
CA ILE A 6 -16.07 4.11 31.10
C ILE A 6 -15.83 4.34 29.60
N GLY A 7 -16.89 4.62 28.82
CA GLY A 7 -16.79 4.83 27.37
C GLY A 7 -16.20 6.19 26.97
N GLU A 8 -16.48 7.24 27.74
CA GLU A 8 -16.04 8.61 27.43
C GLU A 8 -14.55 8.82 27.75
N ARG A 9 -14.06 8.18 28.82
CA ARG A 9 -12.66 8.28 29.29
C ARG A 9 -11.65 7.62 28.35
N ARG A 10 -12.06 6.61 27.58
CA ARG A 10 -11.19 5.98 26.56
C ARG A 10 -11.08 6.79 25.28
N LYS A 11 -12.09 7.60 24.95
CA LYS A 11 -12.04 8.46 23.77
C LYS A 11 -11.03 9.59 23.96
N GLY A 12 -11.02 10.22 25.15
CA GLY A 12 -10.12 11.34 25.48
C GLY A 12 -8.61 11.06 25.41
N ALA A 13 -8.16 9.84 25.74
CA ALA A 13 -6.74 9.45 25.68
C ALA A 13 -6.28 8.99 24.27
N THR A 14 -7.23 8.50 23.46
CA THR A 14 -6.96 8.08 22.07
C THR A 14 -6.80 9.27 21.14
N TYR A 15 -7.49 10.39 21.38
CA TYR A 15 -7.35 11.61 20.56
C TYR A 15 -6.02 12.35 20.75
N THR A 16 -5.43 12.34 21.94
CA THR A 16 -4.15 13.04 22.19
C THR A 16 -2.96 12.29 21.59
N THR A 17 -3.01 10.96 21.58
CA THR A 17 -1.96 10.13 20.98
C THR A 17 -2.04 10.17 19.45
N SER A 18 -3.25 10.11 18.87
CA SER A 18 -3.45 10.11 17.40
C SER A 18 -3.02 11.41 16.72
N LEU A 19 -3.09 12.57 17.37
CA LEU A 19 -2.69 13.86 16.78
C LEU A 19 -1.16 14.05 16.67
N GLN A 20 -0.35 13.27 17.42
CA GLN A 20 1.12 13.33 17.36
C GLN A 20 1.74 12.24 16.47
N VAL A 21 1.04 11.14 16.19
CA VAL A 21 1.51 10.08 15.25
C VAL A 21 1.14 10.32 13.78
N VAL A 22 0.21 11.22 13.47
CA VAL A 22 -0.14 11.53 12.06
C VAL A 22 1.04 11.90 11.15
N PRO A 23 2.08 12.68 11.55
CA PRO A 23 3.16 13.00 10.62
C PRO A 23 4.06 11.79 10.32
N PHE A 24 4.29 10.90 11.30
CA PHE A 24 5.14 9.72 11.12
C PHE A 24 4.44 8.64 10.29
N GLU A 25 3.13 8.48 10.47
CA GLU A 25 2.36 7.57 9.64
C GLU A 25 2.31 8.08 8.20
N ILE A 26 2.05 9.36 7.97
CA ILE A 26 2.11 9.94 6.62
C ILE A 26 3.49 9.72 5.98
N LEU A 27 4.58 9.81 6.73
CA LEU A 27 5.92 9.52 6.22
C LEU A 27 6.10 8.04 5.85
N LEU A 28 5.61 7.11 6.68
CA LEU A 28 5.62 5.68 6.38
C LEU A 28 4.84 5.38 5.09
N ILE A 29 3.68 6.01 4.94
CA ILE A 29 2.82 5.91 3.77
C ILE A 29 3.55 6.37 2.51
N ILE A 30 4.16 7.56 2.59
CA ILE A 30 4.93 8.13 1.49
C ILE A 30 6.11 7.21 1.13
N SER A 31 6.83 6.66 2.12
CA SER A 31 7.94 5.74 1.88
C SER A 31 7.50 4.40 1.26
N ALA A 32 6.36 3.87 1.70
CA ALA A 32 5.79 2.62 1.21
C ALA A 32 5.30 2.73 -0.24
N ILE A 33 4.85 3.92 -0.64
CA ILE A 33 4.41 4.22 -2.01
C ILE A 33 5.61 4.59 -2.90
N ALA A 34 6.57 5.36 -2.36
CA ALA A 34 7.75 5.80 -3.11
C ALA A 34 8.66 4.62 -3.53
N SER A 35 8.77 3.58 -2.69
CA SER A 35 9.59 2.39 -2.98
C SER A 35 9.17 1.66 -4.28
N PRO A 36 7.92 1.22 -4.47
CA PRO A 36 7.48 0.58 -5.71
C PRO A 36 7.53 1.54 -6.92
N ILE A 37 7.30 2.84 -6.71
CA ILE A 37 7.46 3.86 -7.76
C ILE A 37 8.90 3.89 -8.30
N LEU A 38 9.87 4.00 -7.39
CA LEU A 38 11.29 4.02 -7.77
C LEU A 38 11.70 2.71 -8.43
N ALA A 39 11.26 1.57 -7.89
CA ALA A 39 11.58 0.25 -8.45
C ALA A 39 11.02 0.06 -9.87
N ALA A 40 9.78 0.51 -10.14
CA ALA A 40 9.20 0.45 -11.47
C ALA A 40 9.95 1.35 -12.46
N LEU A 41 10.31 2.57 -12.03
CA LEU A 41 11.11 3.51 -12.82
C LEU A 41 12.50 2.96 -13.14
N THR A 42 13.22 2.39 -12.17
CA THR A 42 14.55 1.80 -12.42
C THR A 42 14.46 0.58 -13.32
N SER A 43 13.46 -0.28 -13.14
CA SER A 43 13.26 -1.44 -14.02
C SER A 43 13.04 -1.01 -15.47
N PHE A 44 12.18 -0.01 -15.70
CA PHE A 44 11.93 0.54 -17.03
C PHE A 44 13.17 1.23 -17.63
N ALA A 45 13.87 2.04 -16.83
CA ALA A 45 15.11 2.69 -17.24
C ALA A 45 16.21 1.67 -17.60
N MET A 46 16.29 0.56 -16.88
CA MET A 46 17.25 -0.52 -17.12
C MET A 46 16.93 -1.27 -18.42
N ILE A 47 15.65 -1.52 -18.71
CA ILE A 47 15.22 -2.12 -19.97
C ILE A 47 15.53 -1.20 -21.16
N GLY A 48 15.33 0.11 -21.00
CA GLY A 48 15.74 1.11 -21.99
C GLY A 48 17.26 1.13 -22.23
N TRP A 49 18.06 0.95 -21.17
CA TRP A 49 19.53 0.83 -21.28
C TRP A 49 19.98 -0.43 -22.01
N LEU A 50 19.22 -1.53 -21.92
CA LEU A 50 19.48 -2.79 -22.61
C LEU A 50 19.17 -2.76 -24.13
N GLY A 51 18.63 -1.65 -24.64
CA GLY A 51 18.43 -1.46 -26.09
C GLY A 51 17.33 -2.33 -26.70
N ILE A 52 16.36 -2.79 -25.89
CA ILE A 52 15.20 -3.54 -26.37
C ILE A 52 14.36 -2.65 -27.30
N PRO A 53 13.89 -3.14 -28.46
CA PRO A 53 13.10 -2.35 -29.39
C PRO A 53 11.84 -1.79 -28.72
N TYR A 54 11.74 -0.45 -28.73
CA TYR A 54 10.63 0.30 -28.15
C TYR A 54 9.37 0.19 -29.02
N ASN A 55 8.32 -0.44 -28.48
CA ASN A 55 6.97 -0.42 -29.05
C ASN A 55 6.12 0.67 -28.39
N SER A 56 5.10 1.20 -29.09
CA SER A 56 4.22 2.27 -28.58
C SER A 56 3.51 1.94 -27.26
N ILE A 57 3.28 0.65 -26.98
CA ILE A 57 2.67 0.15 -25.73
C ILE A 57 3.63 0.28 -24.55
N MET A 58 4.93 0.11 -24.79
CA MET A 58 5.98 0.19 -23.78
C MET A 58 6.08 1.59 -23.16
N SER A 59 5.72 2.63 -23.91
CA SER A 59 5.64 4.02 -23.43
C SER A 59 4.54 4.24 -22.38
N LEU A 60 3.47 3.44 -22.43
CA LEU A 60 2.33 3.51 -21.50
C LEU A 60 2.52 2.60 -20.28
N THR A 61 3.27 1.51 -20.42
CA THR A 61 3.60 0.56 -19.36
C THR A 61 4.07 1.20 -18.04
N PRO A 62 5.04 2.13 -18.00
CA PRO A 62 5.50 2.70 -16.74
C PRO A 62 4.41 3.54 -16.05
N VAL A 63 3.59 4.28 -16.80
CA VAL A 63 2.48 5.06 -16.20
C VAL A 63 1.40 4.13 -15.61
N LEU A 64 1.09 3.04 -16.32
CA LEU A 64 0.13 2.04 -15.86
C LEU A 64 0.63 1.28 -14.62
N VAL A 65 1.87 0.78 -14.64
CA VAL A 65 2.49 0.08 -13.51
C VAL A 65 2.58 0.97 -12.28
N LEU A 66 2.92 2.25 -12.47
CA LEU A 66 2.94 3.22 -11.37
C LEU A 66 1.54 3.44 -10.78
N GLY A 67 0.52 3.61 -11.60
CA GLY A 67 -0.86 3.78 -11.14
C GLY A 67 -1.35 2.60 -10.30
N ILE A 68 -1.08 1.37 -10.76
CA ILE A 68 -1.54 0.16 -10.06
C ILE A 68 -0.70 -0.12 -8.80
N GLY A 69 0.62 0.11 -8.86
CA GLY A 69 1.49 -0.08 -7.69
C GLY A 69 1.19 0.89 -6.55
N VAL A 70 0.75 2.12 -6.85
CA VAL A 70 0.29 3.08 -5.84
C VAL A 70 -1.05 2.65 -5.23
N ASP A 71 -1.99 2.18 -6.04
CA ASP A 71 -3.31 1.70 -5.59
C ASP A 71 -3.17 0.50 -4.63
N ASP A 72 -2.37 -0.50 -5.01
CA ASP A 72 -2.10 -1.68 -4.20
C ASP A 72 -1.42 -1.31 -2.86
N ALA A 73 -0.44 -0.40 -2.88
CA ALA A 73 0.25 0.07 -1.66
C ALA A 73 -0.69 0.86 -0.73
N PHE A 74 -1.58 1.68 -1.29
CA PHE A 74 -2.54 2.47 -0.52
C PHE A 74 -3.61 1.60 0.14
N LEU A 75 -4.08 0.56 -0.58
CA LEU A 75 -5.01 -0.44 -0.08
C LEU A 75 -4.42 -1.25 1.09
N LEU A 76 -3.18 -1.72 0.93
CA LEU A 76 -2.43 -2.48 1.95
C LEU A 76 -2.27 -1.67 3.23
N LEU A 77 -1.88 -0.42 3.08
CA LEU A 77 -1.75 0.54 4.16
C LEU A 77 -3.09 0.86 4.84
N HIS A 78 -4.15 1.07 4.07
CA HIS A 78 -5.46 1.38 4.63
C HIS A 78 -5.92 0.29 5.59
N SER A 79 -5.78 -0.97 5.18
CA SER A 79 -6.10 -2.11 6.06
C SER A 79 -5.08 -2.27 7.19
N TRP A 80 -3.81 -1.95 6.96
CA TRP A 80 -2.81 -1.90 8.03
C TRP A 80 -3.23 -0.93 9.13
N ARG A 81 -3.71 0.27 8.80
CA ARG A 81 -4.22 1.26 9.78
C ARG A 81 -5.50 0.79 10.47
N ARG A 82 -6.36 0.07 9.75
CA ARG A 82 -7.59 -0.50 10.33
C ARG A 82 -7.30 -1.55 11.41
N ASN A 83 -6.20 -2.29 11.28
CA ASN A 83 -5.77 -3.33 12.23
C ASN A 83 -4.78 -2.82 13.31
N GLN A 84 -4.81 -1.52 13.67
CA GLN A 84 -3.90 -0.91 14.66
C GLN A 84 -4.06 -1.42 16.11
N GLU A 85 -5.14 -2.15 16.42
CA GLU A 85 -5.41 -2.64 17.78
C GLU A 85 -4.59 -3.89 18.17
N GLU A 86 -3.89 -4.51 17.22
CA GLU A 86 -3.08 -5.70 17.49
C GLU A 86 -1.66 -5.37 17.99
N ILE A 87 -1.29 -5.97 19.12
CA ILE A 87 -0.01 -5.74 19.83
C ILE A 87 1.18 -6.32 19.06
N CYS A 88 0.95 -7.33 18.21
CA CYS A 88 2.01 -8.03 17.48
C CYS A 88 1.97 -7.73 15.98
N VAL A 89 3.07 -7.17 15.46
CA VAL A 89 3.22 -6.80 14.03
C VAL A 89 3.01 -8.00 13.10
N ALA A 90 3.47 -9.19 13.49
CA ALA A 90 3.32 -10.40 12.70
C ALA A 90 1.84 -10.88 12.60
N MET A 91 1.10 -10.79 13.70
CA MET A 91 -0.31 -11.17 13.74
C MET A 91 -1.16 -10.16 12.94
N ARG A 92 -0.87 -8.86 13.13
CA ARG A 92 -1.44 -7.77 12.34
C ARG A 92 -1.24 -7.95 10.84
N MET A 93 -0.01 -8.30 10.43
CA MET A 93 0.32 -8.56 9.02
C MET A 93 -0.43 -9.76 8.47
N SER A 94 -0.54 -10.85 9.24
CA SER A 94 -1.31 -12.03 8.84
C SER A 94 -2.79 -11.71 8.63
N ASN A 95 -3.39 -10.89 9.50
CA ASN A 95 -4.80 -10.53 9.40
C ASN A 95 -5.06 -9.60 8.19
N VAL A 96 -4.20 -8.59 8.02
CA VAL A 96 -4.19 -7.66 6.88
C VAL A 96 -4.03 -8.43 5.56
N ILE A 97 -3.04 -9.32 5.46
CA ILE A 97 -2.83 -10.14 4.24
C ILE A 97 -4.00 -11.11 4.02
N GLY A 98 -4.60 -11.66 5.07
CA GLY A 98 -5.77 -12.54 4.95
C GLY A 98 -7.00 -11.85 4.34
N GLU A 99 -7.24 -10.59 4.67
CA GLU A 99 -8.39 -9.82 4.17
C GLU A 99 -8.16 -9.23 2.78
N ILE A 100 -6.97 -8.71 2.50
CA ILE A 100 -6.72 -7.91 1.29
C ILE A 100 -5.83 -8.63 0.27
N GLY A 101 -5.07 -9.63 0.71
CA GLY A 101 -4.15 -10.41 -0.12
C GLY A 101 -4.82 -11.05 -1.35
N PRO A 102 -6.04 -11.62 -1.25
CA PRO A 102 -6.75 -12.13 -2.41
C PRO A 102 -7.02 -11.04 -3.47
N SER A 103 -7.38 -9.84 -3.04
CA SER A 103 -7.68 -8.71 -3.92
C SER A 103 -6.42 -8.23 -4.66
N ILE A 104 -5.32 -8.03 -3.92
CA ILE A 104 -4.03 -7.61 -4.50
C ILE A 104 -3.48 -8.68 -5.45
N SER A 105 -3.66 -9.96 -5.13
CA SER A 105 -3.21 -11.07 -5.99
C SER A 105 -3.95 -11.09 -7.32
N ILE A 106 -5.27 -10.86 -7.32
CA ILE A 106 -6.07 -10.78 -8.56
C ILE A 106 -5.61 -9.60 -9.43
N THR A 107 -5.41 -8.43 -8.82
CA THR A 107 -4.90 -7.24 -9.52
C THR A 107 -3.52 -7.51 -10.11
N SER A 108 -2.61 -8.10 -9.34
CA SER A 108 -1.27 -8.44 -9.78
C SER A 108 -1.25 -9.45 -10.94
N ILE A 109 -2.05 -10.53 -10.87
CA ILE A 109 -2.19 -11.51 -11.95
C ILE A 109 -2.74 -10.84 -13.21
N THR A 110 -3.76 -10.00 -13.06
CA THR A 110 -4.35 -9.27 -14.19
C THR A 110 -3.34 -8.34 -14.84
N ASN A 111 -2.50 -7.65 -14.05
CA ASN A 111 -1.42 -6.82 -14.57
C ASN A 111 -0.39 -7.61 -15.35
N VAL A 112 0.04 -8.77 -14.82
CA VAL A 112 1.01 -9.64 -15.51
C VAL A 112 0.44 -10.12 -16.84
N LEU A 113 -0.84 -10.49 -16.90
CA LEU A 113 -1.50 -10.89 -18.14
C LEU A 113 -1.65 -9.71 -19.11
N ALA A 114 -2.04 -8.54 -18.62
CA ALA A 114 -2.22 -7.34 -19.44
C ALA A 114 -0.90 -6.86 -20.07
N PHE A 115 0.20 -6.86 -19.32
CA PHE A 115 1.52 -6.49 -19.84
C PHE A 115 2.22 -7.61 -20.59
N GLY A 116 1.90 -8.87 -20.32
CA GLY A 116 2.47 -10.02 -21.02
C GLY A 116 1.82 -10.32 -22.37
N VAL A 117 0.54 -9.99 -22.53
CA VAL A 117 -0.20 -10.11 -23.80
C VAL A 117 -0.06 -8.86 -24.67
N GLY A 118 0.15 -7.69 -24.04
CA GLY A 118 0.35 -6.40 -24.70
C GLY A 118 1.73 -6.17 -25.28
#